data_AF-A0A9X7W3B1-F1
#
_entry.id   AF-A0A9X7W3B1-F1
#
_cell.length_a   1.000
_cell.length_b   1.000
_cell.length_c   1.000
_cell.angle_alpha   90.00
_cell.angle_beta   90.00
_cell.angle_gamma   90.00
#
_symmetry.space_group_name_H-M   'P 1'
#
loop_
_entity.id
_entity.type
_entity.pdbx_description
1 polymer ?
#
loop_
_entity_poly.entity_id
_entity_poly.type
_entity_poly.pdbx_seq_one_letter_code
_entity_poly.pdbx_strand_id
1 'polypeptide(L)'
;MKWSRRLSWLGYLLWAVFVNVCNEWMIRPLLLDYAVLGLVAVVAIVLVWLLSIPKQYRRRWIGFTIFSLILGSGAGSALNQPSLRSGAIVVVMTLGLMVLAYFMTKVRWAHLLTGAVIIILANIWLPITLWPFLTHFRVTYQTSLPLQPGDFPTVPLEVVNTASGQEVVTLKKVKESPTNLDKLALSATNSSNALENVLRNYNHRYALVALSQNGGRLQLHSLSPQAARTVDPLSLVTTFFPAIRAYWAAEHNQVIQYMVPAASPRVMSEVGVAPGNLPVNLIDMGQQTEKREAADWQSMLQPYGGPQSTAPFTVQNGRLTGVWNGQNIAIPVTGGRVIGTGSFTGPNLHQVLVEGPNFLEVVSLDHQSVVSIYHGNVWNPLSNDIVTGPINSSGQDVVFVDSSPAQILQPTTTSNWKLLYTAPNPSLRFEASIQYPGHGAPEIITDDPSYMRDTPTRYFTSYTYRNGQLVRNWRVYETNIVNVHPVQFQKSGPTEIVAAIYGTGHILVLKRHWLPLLPASVVILGLVVLGGYVMRISGKRRGVR
;
A
#
# COMPACT_ATOMS: atom_id res chain seq x y z
N MET A 1 -7.63 -26.19 41.93
CA MET A 1 -8.61 -25.08 41.97
C MET A 1 -9.60 -25.33 40.83
N LYS A 2 -10.85 -25.74 41.13
CA LYS A 2 -11.87 -25.98 40.11
C LYS A 2 -12.40 -24.61 39.66
N TRP A 3 -11.81 -24.05 38.61
CA TRP A 3 -12.42 -22.87 37.95
C TRP A 3 -13.83 -23.27 37.51
N SER A 4 -14.80 -22.35 37.65
CA SER A 4 -16.13 -22.59 37.12
C SER A 4 -16.01 -22.90 35.63
N ARG A 5 -16.84 -23.83 35.12
CA ARG A 5 -16.78 -24.33 33.74
C ARG A 5 -16.84 -23.19 32.70
N ARG A 6 -17.49 -22.08 33.05
CA ARG A 6 -17.57 -20.85 32.23
C ARG A 6 -16.26 -20.05 32.21
N LEU A 7 -15.60 -19.90 33.37
CA LEU A 7 -14.36 -19.14 33.49
C LEU A 7 -13.20 -19.83 32.77
N SER A 8 -13.14 -21.17 32.80
CA SER A 8 -12.17 -21.91 32.00
C SER A 8 -12.42 -21.77 30.51
N TRP A 9 -13.70 -21.75 30.09
CA TRP A 9 -14.08 -21.64 28.68
C TRP A 9 -13.67 -20.29 28.07
N LEU A 10 -13.98 -19.19 28.78
CA LEU A 10 -13.58 -17.84 28.38
C LEU A 10 -12.05 -17.69 28.27
N GLY A 11 -11.30 -18.33 29.16
CA GLY A 11 -9.83 -18.31 29.14
C GLY A 11 -9.24 -18.89 27.85
N TYR A 12 -9.77 -20.02 27.35
CA TYR A 12 -9.30 -20.60 26.07
C TYR A 12 -9.66 -19.72 24.87
N LEU A 13 -10.86 -19.13 24.87
CA LEU A 13 -11.30 -18.23 23.82
C LEU A 13 -10.40 -17.00 23.73
N LEU A 14 -10.17 -16.32 24.86
CA LEU A 14 -9.30 -15.14 24.91
C LEU A 14 -7.85 -15.48 24.54
N TRP A 15 -7.35 -16.63 25.01
CA TRP A 15 -5.99 -17.07 24.69
C TRP A 15 -5.80 -17.36 23.20
N ALA A 16 -6.81 -17.93 22.52
CA ALA A 16 -6.75 -18.24 21.10
C ALA A 16 -6.51 -16.99 20.25
N VAL A 17 -7.19 -15.88 20.56
CA VAL A 17 -6.97 -14.59 19.90
C VAL A 17 -5.65 -13.98 20.35
N PHE A 18 -5.41 -13.93 21.66
CA PHE A 18 -4.24 -13.27 22.24
C PHE A 18 -2.91 -13.87 21.74
N VAL A 19 -2.81 -15.18 21.57
CA VAL A 19 -1.56 -15.79 21.11
C VAL A 19 -1.25 -15.49 19.64
N ASN A 20 -2.28 -15.37 18.80
CA ASN A 20 -2.14 -14.90 17.42
C ASN A 20 -1.75 -13.41 17.39
N VAL A 21 -2.31 -12.59 18.28
CA VAL A 21 -1.90 -11.20 18.47
C VAL A 21 -0.41 -11.09 18.86
N CYS A 22 0.04 -11.88 19.84
CA CYS A 22 1.45 -11.93 20.22
C CYS A 22 2.34 -12.41 19.06
N ASN A 23 1.87 -13.35 18.25
CA ASN A 23 2.61 -13.81 17.09
C ASN A 23 2.88 -12.67 16.10
N GLU A 24 1.82 -11.96 15.70
CA GLU A 24 1.92 -10.90 14.69
C GLU A 24 2.56 -9.61 15.22
N TRP A 25 2.32 -9.25 16.48
CA TRP A 25 2.80 -7.96 17.01
C TRP A 25 4.14 -8.05 17.74
N MET A 26 4.57 -9.23 18.18
CA MET A 26 5.80 -9.40 18.96
C MET A 26 6.77 -10.37 18.31
N ILE A 27 6.34 -11.62 18.06
CA ILE A 27 7.24 -12.69 17.63
C ILE A 27 7.75 -12.47 16.20
N ARG A 28 6.85 -12.26 15.24
CA ARG A 28 7.21 -12.02 13.84
C ARG A 28 8.08 -10.75 13.69
N PRO A 29 7.72 -9.60 14.28
CA PRO A 29 8.59 -8.42 14.33
C PRO A 29 10.01 -8.68 14.85
N LEU A 30 10.16 -9.39 15.98
CA LEU A 30 11.48 -9.71 16.54
C LEU A 30 12.34 -10.51 15.56
N LEU A 31 11.75 -11.50 14.88
CA LEU A 31 12.46 -12.31 13.87
C LEU A 31 12.83 -11.49 12.63
N LEU A 32 11.94 -10.60 12.19
CA LEU A 32 12.13 -9.81 10.96
C LEU A 32 13.16 -8.68 11.12
N ASP A 33 13.19 -8.01 12.27
CA ASP A 33 14.14 -6.91 12.52
C ASP A 33 15.53 -7.39 12.93
N TYR A 34 15.61 -8.44 13.75
CA TYR A 34 16.86 -8.84 14.43
C TYR A 34 17.42 -10.19 13.99
N ALA A 35 16.81 -10.84 12.99
CA ALA A 35 17.25 -12.12 12.44
C ALA A 35 17.62 -13.16 13.52
N VAL A 36 18.92 -13.50 13.65
CA VAL A 36 19.42 -14.49 14.63
C VAL A 36 19.23 -14.02 16.07
N LEU A 37 19.47 -12.75 16.38
CA LEU A 37 19.25 -12.19 17.72
C LEU A 37 17.74 -12.21 18.06
N GLY A 38 16.90 -11.95 17.06
CA GLY A 38 15.46 -12.10 17.16
C GLY A 38 15.04 -13.52 17.54
N LEU A 39 15.62 -14.52 16.89
CA LEU A 39 15.37 -15.93 17.18
C LEU A 39 15.75 -16.29 18.62
N VAL A 40 16.92 -15.84 19.10
CA VAL A 40 17.35 -16.07 20.48
C VAL A 40 16.36 -15.44 21.48
N ALA A 41 15.91 -14.22 21.22
CA ALA A 41 14.91 -13.54 22.05
C ALA A 41 13.57 -14.30 22.07
N VAL A 42 13.10 -14.78 20.92
CA VAL A 42 11.87 -15.59 20.81
C VAL A 42 12.01 -16.89 21.61
N VAL A 43 13.12 -17.60 21.48
CA VAL A 43 13.39 -18.82 22.27
C VAL A 43 13.37 -18.51 23.77
N ALA A 44 14.00 -17.42 24.20
CA ALA A 44 13.99 -17.00 25.59
C ALA A 44 12.56 -16.70 26.10
N ILE A 45 11.75 -15.97 25.34
CA ILE A 45 10.35 -15.67 25.67
C ILE A 45 9.55 -16.97 25.80
N VAL A 46 9.69 -17.89 24.83
CA VAL A 46 9.01 -19.19 24.85
C VAL A 46 9.44 -20.01 26.06
N LEU A 47 10.73 -20.07 26.40
CA LEU A 47 11.22 -20.78 27.58
C LEU A 47 10.67 -20.18 28.87
N VAL A 48 10.69 -18.85 29.02
CA VAL A 48 10.13 -18.16 30.19
C VAL A 48 8.64 -18.46 30.33
N TRP A 49 7.89 -18.43 29.23
CA TRP A 49 6.47 -18.79 29.21
C TRP A 49 6.25 -20.27 29.59
N LEU A 50 7.00 -21.20 29.00
CA LEU A 50 6.92 -22.64 29.31
C LEU A 50 7.25 -22.96 30.78
N LEU A 51 8.22 -22.25 31.35
CA LEU A 51 8.61 -22.38 32.74
C LEU A 51 7.57 -21.82 33.70
N SER A 52 6.79 -20.81 33.28
CA SER A 52 5.70 -20.27 34.09
C SER A 52 4.53 -21.27 34.24
N ILE A 53 4.28 -22.12 33.24
CA ILE A 53 3.15 -23.06 33.27
C ILE A 53 3.47 -24.28 34.17
N PRO A 54 2.59 -24.64 35.14
CA PRO A 54 2.74 -25.85 35.95
C PRO A 54 2.80 -27.13 35.10
N LYS A 55 3.70 -28.06 35.44
CA LYS A 55 3.96 -29.31 34.66
C LYS A 55 2.68 -30.07 34.28
N GLN A 56 1.70 -30.14 35.18
CA GLN A 56 0.41 -30.81 34.98
C GLN A 56 -0.47 -30.21 33.86
N TYR A 57 -0.27 -28.93 33.50
CA TYR A 57 -1.09 -28.23 32.49
C TYR A 57 -0.34 -27.92 31.20
N ARG A 58 0.99 -28.11 31.15
CA ARG A 58 1.85 -27.76 30.00
C ARG A 58 1.35 -28.35 28.69
N ARG A 59 1.11 -29.66 28.66
CA ARG A 59 0.65 -30.38 27.46
C ARG A 59 -0.63 -29.78 26.86
N ARG A 60 -1.56 -29.33 27.71
CA ARG A 60 -2.83 -28.73 27.26
C ARG A 60 -2.61 -27.34 26.67
N TRP A 61 -1.92 -26.45 27.38
CA TRP A 61 -1.70 -25.08 26.95
C TRP A 61 -0.77 -24.97 25.74
N ILE A 62 0.30 -25.77 25.69
CA ILE A 62 1.23 -25.78 24.56
C ILE A 62 0.51 -26.27 23.30
N GLY A 63 -0.15 -27.42 23.34
CA GLY A 63 -0.79 -27.93 22.13
C GLY A 63 -2.02 -27.11 21.72
N PHE A 64 -2.75 -26.48 22.65
CA PHE A 64 -3.79 -25.51 22.29
C PHE A 64 -3.20 -24.26 21.63
N THR A 65 -2.07 -23.76 22.12
CA THR A 65 -1.36 -22.63 21.52
C THR A 65 -0.91 -22.94 20.09
N ILE A 66 -0.26 -24.09 19.89
CA ILE A 66 0.17 -24.55 18.55
C ILE A 66 -1.04 -24.70 17.63
N PHE A 67 -2.12 -25.32 18.11
CA PHE A 67 -3.39 -25.40 17.38
C PHE A 67 -3.91 -24.02 16.94
N SER A 68 -3.96 -23.07 17.87
CA SER A 68 -4.44 -21.70 17.58
C SER A 68 -3.57 -20.95 16.57
N LEU A 69 -2.24 -21.10 16.64
CA LEU A 69 -1.32 -20.45 15.71
C LEU A 69 -1.40 -21.05 14.30
N ILE A 70 -1.40 -22.39 14.19
CA ILE A 70 -1.51 -23.07 12.88
C ILE A 70 -2.85 -22.77 12.24
N LEU A 71 -3.94 -22.83 13.02
CA LEU A 71 -5.27 -22.50 12.51
C LEU A 71 -5.37 -21.04 12.09
N GLY A 72 -4.81 -20.10 12.86
CA GLY A 72 -4.79 -18.68 12.53
C GLY A 72 -4.09 -18.42 11.20
N SER A 73 -2.86 -18.93 11.04
CA SER A 73 -2.08 -18.79 9.80
C SER A 73 -2.75 -19.47 8.61
N GLY A 74 -3.21 -20.72 8.78
CA GLY A 74 -3.85 -21.48 7.71
C GLY A 74 -5.18 -20.88 7.26
N ALA A 75 -6.02 -20.43 8.20
CA ALA A 75 -7.29 -19.78 7.90
C ALA A 75 -7.05 -18.42 7.23
N GLY A 76 -6.09 -17.63 7.70
CA GLY A 76 -5.74 -16.35 7.10
C GLY A 76 -5.32 -16.48 5.64
N SER A 77 -4.44 -17.43 5.33
CA SER A 77 -3.99 -17.68 3.95
C SER A 77 -5.13 -18.15 3.04
N ALA A 78 -5.97 -19.06 3.51
CA ALA A 78 -7.08 -19.59 2.70
C ALA A 78 -8.21 -18.57 2.49
N LEU A 79 -8.52 -17.77 3.51
CA LEU A 79 -9.60 -16.76 3.45
C LEU A 79 -9.20 -15.50 2.69
N ASN A 80 -7.90 -15.30 2.40
CA ASN A 80 -7.43 -14.13 1.67
C ASN A 80 -8.03 -14.02 0.25
N GLN A 81 -8.39 -15.15 -0.36
CA GLN A 81 -9.18 -15.21 -1.59
C GLN A 81 -10.44 -16.05 -1.35
N PRO A 82 -11.53 -15.44 -0.89
CA PRO A 82 -12.72 -16.16 -0.51
C PRO A 82 -13.36 -16.81 -1.74
N SER A 83 -13.27 -18.13 -1.79
CA SER A 83 -13.96 -18.98 -2.76
C SER A 83 -14.64 -20.12 -2.01
N LEU A 84 -15.66 -20.74 -2.63
CA LEU A 84 -16.30 -21.94 -2.05
C LEU A 84 -15.27 -23.04 -1.76
N ARG A 85 -14.25 -23.18 -2.62
CA ARG A 85 -13.15 -24.13 -2.44
C ARG A 85 -12.31 -23.76 -1.21
N SER A 86 -11.95 -22.49 -1.06
CA SER A 86 -11.22 -21.99 0.11
C SER A 86 -11.99 -22.25 1.41
N GLY A 87 -13.31 -22.02 1.41
CA GLY A 87 -14.18 -22.32 2.55
C GLY A 87 -14.17 -23.80 2.94
N ALA A 88 -14.26 -24.70 1.95
CA ALA A 88 -14.17 -26.14 2.19
C ALA A 88 -12.80 -26.54 2.76
N ILE A 89 -11.70 -25.99 2.24
CA ILE A 89 -10.34 -26.22 2.75
C ILE A 89 -10.23 -25.80 4.21
N VAL A 90 -10.76 -24.61 4.57
CA VAL A 90 -10.74 -24.12 5.96
C VAL A 90 -11.50 -25.07 6.88
N VAL A 91 -12.67 -25.57 6.47
CA VAL A 91 -13.46 -26.52 7.28
C VAL A 91 -12.69 -27.84 7.48
N VAL A 92 -12.17 -28.44 6.41
CA VAL A 92 -11.42 -29.71 6.48
C VAL A 92 -10.16 -29.55 7.33
N MET A 93 -9.39 -28.48 7.12
CA MET A 93 -8.20 -28.16 7.90
C MET A 93 -8.55 -27.97 9.38
N THR A 94 -9.61 -27.23 9.69
CA THR A 94 -10.05 -26.98 11.07
C THR A 94 -10.41 -28.29 11.77
N LEU A 95 -11.20 -29.15 11.12
CA LEU A 95 -11.59 -30.45 11.68
C LEU A 95 -10.36 -31.35 11.90
N GLY A 96 -9.46 -31.43 10.92
CA GLY A 96 -8.21 -32.19 11.03
C GLY A 96 -7.33 -31.71 12.18
N LEU A 97 -7.11 -30.40 12.29
CA LEU A 97 -6.36 -29.78 13.39
C LEU A 97 -7.03 -30.00 14.75
N MET A 98 -8.36 -29.96 14.82
CA MET A 98 -9.10 -30.24 16.07
C MET A 98 -8.94 -31.70 16.52
N VAL A 99 -9.01 -32.66 15.59
CA VAL A 99 -8.77 -34.08 15.87
C VAL A 99 -7.34 -34.28 16.40
N LEU A 100 -6.34 -33.74 15.69
CA LEU A 100 -4.94 -33.81 16.10
C LEU A 100 -4.72 -33.17 17.47
N ALA A 101 -5.25 -31.96 17.68
CA ALA A 101 -5.16 -31.26 18.96
C ALA A 101 -5.83 -32.05 20.09
N TYR A 102 -6.98 -32.68 19.84
CA TYR A 102 -7.66 -33.52 20.82
C TYR A 102 -6.78 -34.70 21.28
N PHE A 103 -6.23 -35.46 20.33
CA PHE A 103 -5.34 -36.59 20.64
C PHE A 103 -4.05 -36.14 21.33
N MET A 104 -3.45 -35.04 20.86
CA MET A 104 -2.20 -34.53 21.42
C MET A 104 -2.38 -33.88 22.79
N THR A 105 -3.49 -33.21 23.09
CA THR A 105 -3.61 -32.37 24.30
C THR A 105 -4.59 -32.88 25.34
N LYS A 106 -5.56 -33.73 24.95
CA LYS A 106 -6.73 -34.10 25.76
C LYS A 106 -7.54 -32.88 26.25
N VAL A 107 -7.52 -31.77 25.50
CA VAL A 107 -8.42 -30.63 25.72
C VAL A 107 -9.82 -31.03 25.26
N ARG A 108 -10.86 -30.59 25.98
CA ARG A 108 -12.25 -30.92 25.60
C ARG A 108 -12.60 -30.28 24.27
N TRP A 109 -13.28 -31.02 23.40
CA TRP A 109 -13.78 -30.57 22.09
C TRP A 109 -14.42 -29.19 22.09
N ALA A 110 -15.25 -28.89 23.10
CA ALA A 110 -15.90 -27.59 23.21
C ALA A 110 -14.91 -26.41 23.21
N HIS A 111 -13.75 -26.52 23.87
CA HIS A 111 -12.76 -25.43 23.91
C HIS A 111 -12.02 -25.29 22.58
N LEU A 112 -11.72 -26.42 21.92
CA LEU A 112 -11.11 -26.43 20.59
C LEU A 112 -12.03 -25.79 19.57
N LEU A 113 -13.31 -26.18 19.58
CA LEU A 113 -14.33 -25.62 18.68
C LEU A 113 -14.48 -24.12 18.88
N THR A 114 -14.57 -23.65 20.12
CA THR A 114 -14.79 -22.23 20.38
C THR A 114 -13.56 -21.38 20.09
N GLY A 115 -12.36 -21.93 20.34
CA GLY A 115 -11.10 -21.34 19.87
C GLY A 115 -11.02 -21.28 18.35
N ALA A 116 -11.48 -22.33 17.65
CA ALA A 116 -11.50 -22.35 16.20
C ALA A 116 -12.46 -21.31 15.62
N VAL A 117 -13.70 -21.28 16.13
CA VAL A 117 -14.73 -20.34 15.70
C VAL A 117 -14.26 -18.89 15.88
N ILE A 118 -13.69 -18.53 17.04
CA ILE A 118 -13.25 -17.15 17.24
C ILE A 118 -12.08 -16.75 16.33
N ILE A 119 -11.13 -17.65 16.07
CA ILE A 119 -10.01 -17.40 15.15
C ILE A 119 -10.52 -17.23 13.71
N ILE A 120 -11.45 -18.08 13.28
CA ILE A 120 -12.05 -17.99 11.94
C ILE A 120 -12.85 -16.69 11.81
N LEU A 121 -13.69 -16.35 12.79
CA LEU A 121 -14.43 -15.08 12.80
C LEU A 121 -13.50 -13.88 12.77
N ALA A 122 -12.38 -13.93 13.51
CA ALA A 122 -11.40 -12.86 13.50
C ALA A 122 -10.74 -12.71 12.11
N ASN A 123 -10.42 -13.81 11.42
CA ASN A 123 -9.87 -13.79 10.06
C ASN A 123 -10.89 -13.36 8.99
N ILE A 124 -12.18 -13.66 9.18
CA ILE A 124 -13.25 -13.16 8.30
C ILE A 124 -13.40 -11.64 8.45
N TRP A 125 -13.27 -11.12 9.68
CA TRP A 125 -13.31 -9.68 9.93
C TRP A 125 -12.08 -8.95 9.36
N LEU A 126 -10.90 -9.43 9.69
CA LEU A 126 -9.62 -8.93 9.18
C LEU A 126 -8.62 -10.09 9.08
N PRO A 127 -8.14 -10.44 7.88
CA PRO A 127 -7.13 -11.49 7.71
C PRO A 127 -5.93 -11.26 8.62
N ILE A 128 -5.38 -12.33 9.19
CA ILE A 128 -4.26 -12.25 10.13
C ILE A 128 -3.03 -11.54 9.54
N THR A 129 -2.84 -11.61 8.22
CA THR A 129 -1.79 -10.91 7.46
C THR A 129 -1.89 -9.38 7.59
N LEU A 130 -3.07 -8.84 7.88
CA LEU A 130 -3.29 -7.41 8.06
C LEU A 130 -3.33 -6.98 9.53
N TRP A 131 -3.19 -7.91 10.48
CA TRP A 131 -3.13 -7.58 11.90
C TRP A 131 -1.94 -6.71 12.30
N PRO A 132 -0.76 -6.75 11.64
CA PRO A 132 0.32 -5.82 11.93
C PRO A 132 -0.12 -4.35 11.88
N PHE A 133 -1.04 -3.98 10.97
CA PHE A 133 -1.55 -2.61 10.86
C PHE A 133 -2.30 -2.16 12.11
N LEU A 134 -2.96 -3.08 12.84
CA LEU A 134 -3.73 -2.74 14.04
C LEU A 134 -2.89 -2.12 15.16
N THR A 135 -1.56 -2.25 15.12
CA THR A 135 -0.67 -1.59 16.09
C THR A 135 -0.75 -0.06 16.01
N HIS A 136 -1.05 0.48 14.83
CA HIS A 136 -0.97 1.92 14.53
C HIS A 136 -2.19 2.47 13.78
N PHE A 137 -2.99 1.60 13.18
CA PHE A 137 -4.08 1.94 12.28
C PHE A 137 -5.32 1.11 12.54
N ARG A 138 -6.48 1.75 12.39
CA ARG A 138 -7.73 1.05 12.14
C ARG A 138 -7.85 0.86 10.63
N VAL A 139 -7.96 -0.39 10.19
CA VAL A 139 -8.31 -0.70 8.80
C VAL A 139 -9.79 -0.37 8.61
N THR A 140 -10.09 0.74 7.94
CA THR A 140 -11.47 1.23 7.73
C THR A 140 -12.13 0.58 6.52
N TYR A 141 -11.32 0.24 5.52
CA TYR A 141 -11.75 -0.48 4.33
C TYR A 141 -10.62 -1.37 3.83
N GLN A 142 -10.99 -2.54 3.33
CA GLN A 142 -10.09 -3.42 2.61
C GLN A 142 -10.86 -4.12 1.49
N THR A 143 -10.20 -4.35 0.37
CA THR A 143 -10.74 -5.14 -0.73
C THR A 143 -9.61 -5.77 -1.52
N SER A 144 -9.90 -6.83 -2.26
CA SER A 144 -9.00 -7.42 -3.25
C SER A 144 -9.63 -7.24 -4.62
N LEU A 145 -8.93 -6.54 -5.51
CA LEU A 145 -9.31 -6.39 -6.90
C LEU A 145 -8.66 -7.51 -7.70
N PRO A 146 -9.43 -8.28 -8.50
CA PRO A 146 -8.93 -9.43 -9.23
C PRO A 146 -8.15 -8.97 -10.48
N LEU A 147 -7.05 -8.25 -10.27
CA LEU A 147 -6.15 -7.84 -11.32
C LEU A 147 -5.28 -9.03 -11.74
N GLN A 148 -4.94 -9.10 -13.02
CA GLN A 148 -3.98 -10.09 -13.49
C GLN A 148 -2.58 -9.61 -13.04
N PRO A 149 -1.80 -10.39 -12.28
CA PRO A 149 -0.48 -9.94 -11.81
C PRO A 149 0.48 -9.61 -12.95
N GLY A 150 0.31 -10.29 -14.09
CA GLY A 150 1.03 -10.00 -15.32
C GLY A 150 0.55 -8.76 -16.07
N ASP A 151 -0.53 -8.10 -15.61
CA ASP A 151 -1.01 -6.80 -16.11
C ASP A 151 -0.84 -5.66 -15.08
N PHE A 152 -0.98 -5.98 -13.80
CA PHE A 152 -0.86 -5.02 -12.71
C PHE A 152 -0.28 -5.77 -11.53
N PRO A 153 1.04 -5.73 -11.31
CA PRO A 153 1.66 -6.33 -10.15
C PRO A 153 1.29 -5.53 -8.90
N THR A 154 0.90 -4.27 -9.03
CA THR A 154 0.25 -3.50 -7.96
C THR A 154 -1.03 -2.84 -8.46
N VAL A 155 -1.94 -2.55 -7.55
CA VAL A 155 -3.15 -1.80 -7.87
C VAL A 155 -2.78 -0.33 -8.11
N PRO A 156 -3.00 0.23 -9.31
CA PRO A 156 -2.77 1.64 -9.54
C PRO A 156 -3.84 2.47 -8.82
N LEU A 157 -3.44 3.60 -8.25
CA LEU A 157 -4.30 4.48 -7.47
C LEU A 157 -4.08 5.91 -7.93
N GLU A 158 -5.17 6.64 -8.17
CA GLU A 158 -5.17 8.06 -8.49
C GLU A 158 -6.14 8.78 -7.55
N VAL A 159 -5.71 9.90 -6.96
CA VAL A 159 -6.54 10.67 -6.03
C VAL A 159 -7.18 11.85 -6.75
N VAL A 160 -8.51 11.88 -6.77
CA VAL A 160 -9.28 12.92 -7.45
C VAL A 160 -10.03 13.76 -6.43
N ASN A 161 -9.94 15.08 -6.56
CA ASN A 161 -10.69 16.03 -5.74
C ASN A 161 -12.14 16.15 -6.24
N THR A 162 -13.09 16.08 -5.31
CA THR A 162 -14.53 16.24 -5.57
C THR A 162 -15.11 17.38 -4.72
N ALA A 163 -16.38 17.73 -4.97
CA ALA A 163 -17.06 18.77 -4.20
C ALA A 163 -17.19 18.42 -2.69
N SER A 164 -17.25 17.13 -2.35
CA SER A 164 -17.43 16.62 -0.99
C SER A 164 -16.14 16.23 -0.28
N GLY A 165 -15.03 16.02 -0.99
CA GLY A 165 -13.76 15.56 -0.44
C GLY A 165 -12.85 15.02 -1.54
N GLN A 166 -12.30 13.85 -1.33
CA GLN A 166 -11.47 13.14 -2.30
C GLN A 166 -12.01 11.73 -2.56
N GLU A 167 -11.74 11.21 -3.75
CA GLU A 167 -12.03 9.84 -4.14
C GLU A 167 -10.75 9.19 -4.70
N VAL A 168 -10.63 7.88 -4.55
CA VAL A 168 -9.50 7.14 -5.13
C VAL A 168 -9.97 6.33 -6.32
N VAL A 169 -9.46 6.67 -7.48
CA VAL A 169 -9.76 6.02 -8.75
C VAL A 169 -8.76 4.90 -9.00
N THR A 170 -9.27 3.76 -9.46
CA THR A 170 -8.48 2.55 -9.71
C THR A 170 -9.17 1.66 -10.75
N LEU A 171 -8.60 0.49 -11.00
CA LEU A 171 -9.02 -0.45 -12.03
C LEU A 171 -9.54 -1.75 -11.43
N LYS A 172 -10.61 -2.29 -12.01
CA LYS A 172 -11.16 -3.60 -11.64
C LYS A 172 -11.35 -4.45 -12.89
N LYS A 173 -10.81 -5.67 -12.89
CA LYS A 173 -10.99 -6.60 -14.01
C LYS A 173 -12.46 -6.83 -14.30
N VAL A 174 -12.85 -6.66 -15.57
CA VAL A 174 -14.18 -6.98 -16.05
C VAL A 174 -14.30 -8.49 -16.12
N LYS A 175 -15.24 -9.07 -15.37
CA LYS A 175 -15.54 -10.50 -15.47
C LYS A 175 -16.51 -10.72 -16.62
N GLU A 176 -15.96 -11.10 -17.76
CA GLU A 176 -16.78 -11.53 -18.89
C GLU A 176 -17.31 -12.94 -18.67
N SER A 177 -18.57 -13.18 -19.07
CA SER A 177 -19.14 -14.52 -19.05
C SER A 177 -18.61 -15.31 -20.26
N PRO A 178 -18.42 -16.64 -20.14
CA PRO A 178 -18.07 -17.48 -21.30
C PRO A 178 -19.06 -17.31 -22.46
N THR A 179 -20.34 -17.12 -22.15
CA THR A 179 -21.40 -16.92 -23.15
C THR A 179 -21.26 -15.58 -23.90
N ASN A 180 -20.76 -14.53 -23.24
CA ASN A 180 -20.46 -13.26 -23.90
C ASN A 180 -19.20 -13.36 -24.76
N LEU A 181 -18.19 -14.11 -24.31
CA LEU A 181 -17.00 -14.39 -25.12
C LEU A 181 -17.37 -15.12 -26.40
N ASP A 182 -18.17 -16.17 -26.31
CA ASP A 182 -18.58 -16.96 -27.48
C ASP A 182 -19.32 -16.06 -28.48
N LYS A 183 -20.21 -15.18 -27.99
CA LYS A 183 -20.90 -14.21 -28.84
C LYS A 183 -19.95 -13.21 -29.50
N LEU A 184 -18.99 -12.66 -28.76
CA LEU A 184 -17.99 -11.72 -29.27
C LEU A 184 -17.03 -12.39 -30.26
N ALA A 185 -16.64 -13.63 -30.01
CA ALA A 185 -15.80 -14.41 -30.90
C ALA A 185 -16.53 -14.75 -32.21
N LEU A 186 -17.82 -15.11 -32.12
CA LEU A 186 -18.65 -15.41 -33.29
C LEU A 186 -18.98 -14.16 -34.12
N SER A 187 -19.04 -12.97 -33.50
CA SER A 187 -19.28 -11.70 -34.20
C SER A 187 -18.01 -11.02 -34.73
N ALA A 188 -16.82 -11.51 -34.37
CA ALA A 188 -15.53 -10.98 -34.79
C ALA A 188 -15.14 -11.47 -36.20
N THR A 189 -15.92 -11.09 -37.22
CA THR A 189 -15.75 -11.54 -38.62
C THR A 189 -15.14 -10.49 -39.55
N ASN A 190 -15.05 -9.23 -39.11
CA ASN A 190 -14.78 -8.09 -39.99
C ASN A 190 -13.29 -7.90 -40.38
N SER A 191 -12.35 -8.68 -39.83
CA SER A 191 -10.94 -8.69 -40.25
C SER A 191 -10.24 -9.99 -39.90
N SER A 192 -9.14 -10.31 -40.59
CA SER A 192 -8.34 -11.54 -40.36
C SER A 192 -7.86 -11.70 -38.92
N ASN A 193 -7.74 -10.60 -38.18
CA ASN A 193 -7.21 -10.58 -36.81
C ASN A 193 -8.30 -10.26 -35.78
N ALA A 194 -9.58 -10.16 -36.19
CA ALA A 194 -10.67 -9.76 -35.30
C ALA A 194 -10.86 -10.75 -34.14
N LEU A 195 -10.88 -12.06 -34.44
CA LEU A 195 -10.97 -13.11 -33.43
C LEU A 195 -9.73 -13.13 -32.53
N GLU A 196 -8.53 -13.00 -33.10
CA GLU A 196 -7.27 -12.93 -32.34
C GLU A 196 -7.29 -11.75 -31.37
N ASN A 197 -7.76 -10.58 -31.80
CA ASN A 197 -7.88 -9.39 -30.97
C ASN A 197 -8.89 -9.58 -29.82
N VAL A 198 -10.05 -10.21 -30.09
CA VAL A 198 -11.03 -10.54 -29.05
C VAL A 198 -10.42 -11.49 -28.02
N LEU A 199 -9.72 -12.54 -28.46
CA LEU A 199 -9.11 -13.53 -27.56
C LEU A 199 -7.92 -12.96 -26.77
N ARG A 200 -7.07 -12.14 -27.41
CA ARG A 200 -5.95 -11.44 -26.75
C ARG A 200 -6.44 -10.48 -25.68
N ASN A 201 -7.55 -9.78 -25.92
CA ASN A 201 -8.04 -8.75 -25.00
C ASN A 201 -9.00 -9.29 -23.94
N TYR A 202 -9.59 -10.48 -24.13
CA TYR A 202 -10.62 -11.04 -23.24
C TYR A 202 -10.26 -11.01 -21.75
N ASN A 203 -9.00 -11.32 -21.42
CA ASN A 203 -8.52 -11.35 -20.04
C ASN A 203 -7.86 -10.05 -19.55
N HIS A 204 -7.75 -9.05 -20.43
CA HIS A 204 -6.97 -7.82 -20.23
C HIS A 204 -7.87 -6.56 -20.30
N ARG A 205 -9.12 -6.71 -19.84
CA ARG A 205 -10.14 -5.65 -19.77
C ARG A 205 -10.37 -5.22 -18.34
N TYR A 206 -10.28 -3.92 -18.09
CA TYR A 206 -10.38 -3.34 -16.76
C TYR A 206 -11.36 -2.16 -16.76
N ALA A 207 -12.34 -2.18 -15.86
CA ALA A 207 -13.25 -1.07 -15.67
C ALA A 207 -12.68 -0.08 -14.65
N LEU A 208 -12.85 1.20 -14.93
CA LEU A 208 -12.53 2.28 -14.02
C LEU A 208 -13.56 2.31 -12.89
N VAL A 209 -13.06 2.29 -11.65
CA VAL A 209 -13.87 2.33 -10.44
C VAL A 209 -13.31 3.37 -9.49
N ALA A 210 -14.18 3.96 -8.66
CA ALA A 210 -13.78 4.89 -7.62
C ALA A 210 -14.17 4.35 -6.24
N LEU A 211 -13.24 4.49 -5.30
CA LEU A 211 -13.47 4.31 -3.88
C LEU A 211 -13.86 5.67 -3.30
N SER A 212 -15.08 5.77 -2.80
CA SER A 212 -15.58 6.99 -2.17
C SER A 212 -16.36 6.68 -0.90
N GLN A 213 -16.56 7.71 -0.08
CA GLN A 213 -17.34 7.60 1.15
C GLN A 213 -18.78 8.07 0.91
N ASN A 214 -19.72 7.12 0.91
CA ASN A 214 -21.15 7.41 0.81
C ASN A 214 -21.88 6.93 2.08
N GLY A 215 -22.67 7.79 2.70
CA GLY A 215 -23.41 7.47 3.94
C GLY A 215 -22.49 7.03 5.10
N GLY A 216 -21.27 7.57 5.17
CA GLY A 216 -20.29 7.22 6.19
C GLY A 216 -19.55 5.90 5.96
N ARG A 217 -19.82 5.17 4.87
CA ARG A 217 -19.14 3.91 4.51
C ARG A 217 -18.35 4.07 3.22
N LEU A 218 -17.17 3.48 3.18
CA LEU A 218 -16.35 3.40 1.97
C LEU A 218 -16.88 2.30 1.05
N GLN A 219 -17.08 2.63 -0.21
CA GLN A 219 -17.60 1.70 -1.22
C GLN A 219 -16.95 1.95 -2.58
N LEU A 220 -16.69 0.86 -3.30
CA LEU A 220 -16.28 0.90 -4.70
C LEU A 220 -17.52 1.02 -5.59
N HIS A 221 -17.50 1.97 -6.50
CA HIS A 221 -18.54 2.15 -7.52
C HIS A 221 -17.92 2.36 -8.90
N SER A 222 -18.68 2.11 -9.96
CA SER A 222 -18.20 2.32 -11.33
C SER A 222 -18.10 3.81 -11.63
N LEU A 223 -17.03 4.23 -12.30
CA LEU A 223 -16.85 5.63 -12.69
C LEU A 223 -17.44 5.85 -14.09
N SER A 224 -18.30 6.85 -14.24
CA SER A 224 -18.85 7.24 -15.54
C SER A 224 -17.82 8.03 -16.35
N PRO A 225 -17.94 8.06 -17.69
CA PRO A 225 -17.08 8.92 -18.52
C PRO A 225 -17.10 10.39 -18.10
N GLN A 226 -18.25 10.90 -17.65
CA GLN A 226 -18.36 12.28 -17.15
C GLN A 226 -17.51 12.51 -15.90
N ALA A 227 -17.52 11.58 -14.95
CA ALA A 227 -16.73 11.68 -13.72
C ALA A 227 -15.24 11.39 -13.96
N ALA A 228 -14.92 10.59 -14.98
CA ALA A 228 -13.55 10.30 -15.37
C ALA A 228 -12.80 11.51 -15.95
N ARG A 229 -13.50 12.60 -16.33
CA ARG A 229 -12.86 13.79 -16.92
C ARG A 229 -11.74 14.38 -16.07
N THR A 230 -11.80 14.22 -14.76
CA THR A 230 -10.85 14.78 -13.79
C THR A 230 -9.71 13.84 -13.40
N VAL A 231 -9.66 12.63 -13.98
CA VAL A 231 -8.65 11.60 -13.72
C VAL A 231 -7.46 11.80 -14.64
N ASP A 232 -6.25 11.71 -14.10
CA ASP A 232 -5.04 11.53 -14.89
C ASP A 232 -4.91 10.06 -15.32
N PRO A 233 -5.04 9.72 -16.62
CA PRO A 233 -4.89 8.35 -17.08
C PRO A 233 -3.47 7.81 -16.85
N LEU A 234 -2.45 8.67 -16.82
CA LEU A 234 -1.05 8.24 -16.71
C LEU A 234 -0.71 7.66 -15.34
N SER A 235 -1.41 8.09 -14.28
CA SER A 235 -1.32 7.46 -12.95
C SER A 235 -1.83 6.02 -12.93
N LEU A 236 -2.62 5.60 -13.93
CA LEU A 236 -3.30 4.31 -13.97
C LEU A 236 -2.64 3.27 -14.90
N VAL A 237 -1.59 3.64 -15.64
CA VAL A 237 -0.99 2.84 -16.72
C VAL A 237 0.49 2.48 -16.52
N THR A 238 1.08 2.91 -15.40
CA THR A 238 2.54 2.91 -15.15
C THR A 238 3.24 1.55 -15.14
N THR A 239 2.51 0.44 -15.18
CA THR A 239 3.05 -0.89 -14.88
C THR A 239 3.94 -1.50 -15.98
N PHE A 240 3.62 -1.31 -17.27
CA PHE A 240 4.44 -1.82 -18.39
C PHE A 240 4.85 -0.74 -19.35
N PHE A 241 4.79 0.50 -18.90
CA PHE A 241 5.40 1.59 -19.62
C PHE A 241 6.89 1.24 -19.84
N PRO A 242 7.43 1.38 -21.07
CA PRO A 242 6.79 1.96 -22.26
C PRO A 242 6.25 0.92 -23.27
N ALA A 243 6.26 -0.38 -22.96
CA ALA A 243 6.04 -1.48 -23.90
C ALA A 243 4.56 -1.88 -24.12
N ILE A 244 3.71 -1.67 -23.13
CA ILE A 244 2.26 -1.88 -23.25
C ILE A 244 1.58 -0.54 -22.93
N ARG A 245 0.55 -0.24 -23.71
CA ARG A 245 -0.24 0.96 -23.57
C ARG A 245 -1.70 0.63 -23.25
N ALA A 246 -2.38 1.56 -22.62
CA ALA A 246 -3.80 1.53 -22.38
C ALA A 246 -4.57 2.14 -23.56
N TYR A 247 -5.54 1.40 -24.09
CA TYR A 247 -6.58 1.93 -24.95
C TYR A 247 -7.87 2.10 -24.13
N TRP A 248 -8.45 3.29 -24.16
CA TRP A 248 -9.61 3.64 -23.34
C TRP A 248 -10.88 3.74 -24.18
N ALA A 249 -11.97 3.15 -23.70
CA ALA A 249 -13.27 3.20 -24.35
C ALA A 249 -14.38 3.49 -23.33
N ALA A 250 -15.45 4.16 -23.79
CA ALA A 250 -16.67 4.33 -23.03
C ALA A 250 -17.70 3.27 -23.47
N GLU A 251 -18.05 2.35 -22.58
CA GLU A 251 -19.00 1.26 -22.84
C GLU A 251 -20.07 1.23 -21.76
N HIS A 252 -21.35 1.24 -22.13
CA HIS A 252 -22.47 1.14 -21.18
C HIS A 252 -22.36 2.11 -19.99
N ASN A 253 -21.90 3.35 -20.23
CA ASN A 253 -21.64 4.38 -19.22
C ASN A 253 -20.53 4.03 -18.20
N GLN A 254 -19.59 3.17 -18.58
CA GLN A 254 -18.36 2.87 -17.85
C GLN A 254 -17.14 3.19 -18.71
N VAL A 255 -16.04 3.56 -18.07
CA VAL A 255 -14.74 3.67 -18.74
C VAL A 255 -14.02 2.34 -18.64
N ILE A 256 -13.70 1.75 -19.79
CA ILE A 256 -13.01 0.47 -19.91
C ILE A 256 -11.62 0.69 -20.51
N GLN A 257 -10.64 0.05 -19.90
CA GLN A 257 -9.27 -0.04 -20.36
C GLN A 257 -9.04 -1.38 -21.06
N TYR A 258 -8.34 -1.32 -22.17
CA TYR A 258 -7.82 -2.45 -22.93
C TYR A 258 -6.31 -2.35 -22.98
N MET A 259 -5.60 -3.42 -22.61
CA MET A 259 -4.14 -3.45 -22.73
C MET A 259 -3.75 -3.82 -24.16
N VAL A 260 -2.97 -2.97 -24.83
CA VAL A 260 -2.48 -3.21 -26.19
C VAL A 260 -0.98 -2.97 -26.28
N PRO A 261 -0.23 -3.71 -27.10
CA PRO A 261 1.19 -3.44 -27.31
C PRO A 261 1.44 -2.00 -27.77
N ALA A 262 2.44 -1.32 -27.19
CA ALA A 262 2.78 0.05 -27.57
C ALA A 262 3.36 0.16 -28.99
N ALA A 263 4.02 -0.92 -29.44
CA ALA A 263 4.62 -1.03 -30.76
C ALA A 263 4.39 -2.42 -31.38
N SER A 264 4.63 -2.54 -32.69
CA SER A 264 4.54 -3.83 -33.38
C SER A 264 5.64 -4.79 -32.89
N PRO A 265 5.43 -6.12 -32.98
CA PRO A 265 6.46 -7.10 -32.61
C PRO A 265 7.81 -6.86 -33.30
N ARG A 266 7.78 -6.38 -34.55
CA ARG A 266 8.99 -6.01 -35.30
C ARG A 266 9.76 -4.88 -34.61
N VAL A 267 9.10 -3.76 -34.29
CA VAL A 267 9.74 -2.63 -33.61
C VAL A 267 10.28 -3.05 -32.24
N MET A 268 9.52 -3.85 -31.49
CA MET A 268 9.98 -4.40 -30.20
C MET A 268 11.23 -5.29 -30.35
N SER A 269 11.31 -6.08 -31.42
CA SER A 269 12.49 -6.91 -31.70
C SER A 269 13.70 -6.07 -32.14
N GLU A 270 13.48 -5.03 -32.94
CA GLU A 270 14.53 -4.09 -33.38
C GLU A 270 15.16 -3.35 -32.19
N VAL A 271 14.35 -2.96 -31.20
CA VAL A 271 14.81 -2.37 -29.93
C VAL A 271 15.68 -3.36 -29.15
N GLY A 272 15.30 -4.63 -29.11
CA GLY A 272 16.01 -5.67 -28.36
C GLY A 272 17.36 -6.08 -28.96
N VAL A 273 17.56 -5.95 -30.27
CA VAL A 273 18.81 -6.31 -30.95
C VAL A 273 19.83 -5.17 -31.05
N ALA A 274 19.48 -3.96 -30.57
CA ALA A 274 20.33 -2.77 -30.58
C ALA A 274 20.67 -2.26 -29.16
N PRO A 275 21.43 -3.03 -28.34
CA PRO A 275 21.63 -2.74 -26.92
C PRO A 275 22.29 -1.37 -26.65
N GLY A 276 23.13 -0.87 -27.56
CA GLY A 276 23.79 0.44 -27.42
C GLY A 276 22.84 1.64 -27.47
N ASN A 277 21.68 1.49 -28.13
CA ASN A 277 20.65 2.53 -28.25
C ASN A 277 19.42 2.23 -27.39
N LEU A 278 19.42 1.14 -26.62
CA LEU A 278 18.28 0.69 -25.83
C LEU A 278 17.72 1.80 -24.91
N PRO A 279 18.54 2.59 -24.16
CA PRO A 279 18.01 3.64 -23.31
C PRO A 279 17.25 4.73 -24.10
N VAL A 280 17.81 5.18 -25.22
CA VAL A 280 17.19 6.22 -26.08
C VAL A 280 15.90 5.70 -26.70
N ASN A 281 15.93 4.48 -27.25
CA ASN A 281 14.77 3.84 -27.84
C ASN A 281 13.62 3.65 -26.84
N LEU A 282 13.94 3.32 -25.58
CA LEU A 282 12.94 3.19 -24.51
C LEU A 282 12.34 4.55 -24.09
N ILE A 283 13.16 5.61 -24.03
CA ILE A 283 12.68 6.98 -23.77
C ILE A 283 11.73 7.42 -24.88
N ASP A 284 12.12 7.25 -26.15
CA ASP A 284 11.30 7.63 -27.30
C ASP A 284 10.00 6.83 -27.36
N MET A 285 10.07 5.52 -27.10
CA MET A 285 8.89 4.66 -27.00
C MET A 285 7.97 5.12 -25.88
N GLY A 286 8.53 5.52 -24.73
CA GLY A 286 7.78 6.05 -23.60
C GLY A 286 7.02 7.31 -23.96
N GLN A 287 7.71 8.30 -24.53
CA GLN A 287 7.08 9.55 -24.95
C GLN A 287 5.99 9.34 -26.00
N GLN A 288 6.19 8.42 -26.94
CA GLN A 288 5.17 8.08 -27.94
C GLN A 288 3.97 7.38 -27.32
N THR A 289 4.21 6.48 -26.37
CA THR A 289 3.17 5.75 -25.65
C THR A 289 2.31 6.71 -24.84
N GLU A 290 2.94 7.55 -24.03
CA GLU A 290 2.28 8.58 -23.23
C GLU A 290 1.41 9.51 -24.09
N LYS A 291 1.96 10.03 -25.19
CA LYS A 291 1.23 10.88 -26.14
C LYS A 291 0.01 10.19 -26.73
N ARG A 292 0.14 8.91 -27.11
CA ARG A 292 -0.98 8.14 -27.69
C ARG A 292 -2.03 7.80 -26.65
N GLU A 293 -1.64 7.49 -25.41
CA GLU A 293 -2.58 7.26 -24.32
C GLU A 293 -3.35 8.53 -23.95
N ALA A 294 -2.67 9.66 -23.84
CA ALA A 294 -3.30 10.94 -23.59
C ALA A 294 -4.28 11.32 -24.73
N ALA A 295 -3.90 11.06 -25.99
CA ALA A 295 -4.76 11.30 -27.14
C ALA A 295 -6.00 10.38 -27.16
N ASP A 296 -5.83 9.09 -26.84
CA ASP A 296 -6.95 8.14 -26.75
C ASP A 296 -7.91 8.51 -25.62
N TRP A 297 -7.36 8.88 -24.45
CA TRP A 297 -8.13 9.39 -23.32
C TRP A 297 -8.94 10.63 -23.69
N GLN A 298 -8.26 11.59 -24.34
CA GLN A 298 -8.89 12.81 -24.82
C GLN A 298 -10.00 12.52 -25.83
N SER A 299 -9.77 11.62 -26.78
CA SER A 299 -10.74 11.21 -27.79
C SER A 299 -11.96 10.54 -27.16
N MET A 300 -11.74 9.61 -26.23
CA MET A 300 -12.80 8.89 -25.51
C MET A 300 -13.70 9.86 -24.72
N LEU A 301 -13.12 10.92 -24.14
CA LEU A 301 -13.85 11.90 -23.35
C LEU A 301 -14.46 13.05 -24.17
N GLN A 302 -14.12 13.23 -25.45
CA GLN A 302 -14.67 14.33 -26.27
C GLN A 302 -16.21 14.40 -26.24
N PRO A 303 -16.97 13.29 -26.38
CA PRO A 303 -18.44 13.32 -26.32
C PRO A 303 -19.00 13.81 -24.98
N TYR A 304 -18.18 13.79 -23.93
CA TYR A 304 -18.52 14.17 -22.56
C TYR A 304 -17.95 15.55 -22.17
N GLY A 305 -17.48 16.34 -23.15
CA GLY A 305 -16.89 17.66 -22.94
C GLY A 305 -15.37 17.65 -22.76
N GLY A 306 -14.70 16.55 -23.13
CA GLY A 306 -13.24 16.41 -23.10
C GLY A 306 -12.66 16.26 -21.68
N PRO A 307 -11.36 15.97 -21.55
CA PRO A 307 -10.67 15.96 -20.26
C PRO A 307 -10.79 17.31 -19.56
N GLN A 308 -11.02 17.27 -18.25
CA GLN A 308 -10.97 18.42 -17.37
C GLN A 308 -9.70 18.29 -16.53
N SER A 309 -8.65 19.03 -16.89
CA SER A 309 -7.43 19.03 -16.09
C SER A 309 -7.76 19.52 -14.68
N THR A 310 -7.54 18.65 -13.69
CA THR A 310 -7.57 18.99 -12.27
C THR A 310 -6.23 19.51 -11.79
N ALA A 311 -5.16 19.24 -12.55
CA ALA A 311 -3.86 19.82 -12.31
C ALA A 311 -3.95 21.33 -12.60
N PRO A 312 -3.72 22.21 -11.61
CA PRO A 312 -3.84 23.65 -11.81
C PRO A 312 -2.80 24.19 -12.81
N PHE A 313 -1.74 23.42 -13.08
CA PHE A 313 -0.65 23.77 -13.97
C PHE A 313 -0.19 22.57 -14.80
N THR A 314 0.21 22.81 -16.04
CA THR A 314 0.78 21.82 -16.96
C THR A 314 1.95 22.41 -17.74
N VAL A 315 2.88 21.58 -18.20
CA VAL A 315 3.95 22.03 -19.10
C VAL A 315 3.56 21.76 -20.54
N GLN A 316 3.56 22.81 -21.37
CA GLN A 316 3.29 22.71 -22.80
C GLN A 316 4.28 23.58 -23.57
N ASN A 317 4.92 23.00 -24.59
CA ASN A 317 5.85 23.71 -25.48
C ASN A 317 6.96 24.48 -24.72
N GLY A 318 7.54 23.87 -23.68
CA GLY A 318 8.59 24.50 -22.86
C GLY A 318 8.10 25.64 -21.96
N ARG A 319 6.79 25.68 -21.66
CA ARG A 319 6.21 26.68 -20.75
C ARG A 319 5.29 26.02 -19.74
N LEU A 320 5.42 26.41 -18.48
CA LEU A 320 4.43 26.15 -17.45
C LEU A 320 3.21 27.04 -17.72
N THR A 321 2.07 26.42 -17.93
CA THR A 321 0.79 27.06 -18.26
C THR A 321 -0.27 26.69 -17.24
N GLY A 322 -1.19 27.60 -16.97
CA GLY A 322 -2.28 27.40 -16.01
C GLY A 322 -2.95 28.72 -15.65
N VAL A 323 -3.84 28.68 -14.65
CA VAL A 323 -4.53 29.87 -14.14
C VAL A 323 -4.06 30.15 -12.72
N TRP A 324 -3.49 31.33 -12.49
CA TRP A 324 -3.08 31.82 -11.16
C TRP A 324 -3.75 33.16 -10.88
N ASN A 325 -4.47 33.28 -9.75
CA ASN A 325 -5.23 34.49 -9.38
C ASN A 325 -6.15 35.03 -10.50
N GLY A 326 -6.79 34.12 -11.24
CA GLY A 326 -7.68 34.47 -12.36
C GLY A 326 -6.96 34.92 -13.64
N GLN A 327 -5.63 34.90 -13.66
CA GLN A 327 -4.81 35.24 -14.82
C GLN A 327 -4.18 33.97 -15.42
N ASN A 328 -4.17 33.91 -16.75
CA ASN A 328 -3.42 32.87 -17.46
C ASN A 328 -1.92 33.16 -17.34
N ILE A 329 -1.15 32.19 -16.88
CA ILE A 329 0.30 32.27 -16.81
C ILE A 329 0.94 31.42 -17.90
N ALA A 330 2.11 31.85 -18.38
CA ALA A 330 2.90 31.13 -19.38
C ALA A 330 4.41 31.35 -19.14
N ILE A 331 4.93 30.66 -18.12
CA ILE A 331 6.30 30.85 -17.62
C ILE A 331 7.25 29.91 -18.35
N PRO A 332 8.35 30.38 -18.95
CA PRO A 332 9.33 29.48 -19.60
C PRO A 332 9.95 28.53 -18.57
N VAL A 333 9.98 27.25 -18.90
CA VAL A 333 10.58 26.17 -18.09
C VAL A 333 11.35 25.22 -18.98
N THR A 334 12.38 24.59 -18.43
CA THR A 334 13.15 23.56 -19.15
C THR A 334 12.59 22.17 -18.86
N GLY A 335 11.98 21.99 -17.69
CA GLY A 335 11.38 20.72 -17.29
C GLY A 335 10.15 20.36 -18.13
N GLY A 336 9.78 19.08 -18.12
CA GLY A 336 8.69 18.52 -18.94
C GLY A 336 7.47 18.07 -18.13
N ARG A 337 7.59 17.88 -16.81
CA ARG A 337 6.52 17.32 -15.97
C ARG A 337 6.31 18.16 -14.70
N VAL A 338 5.06 18.45 -14.35
CA VAL A 338 4.74 19.04 -13.04
C VAL A 338 4.68 17.92 -12.00
N ILE A 339 5.44 18.05 -10.93
CA ILE A 339 5.42 17.09 -9.80
C ILE A 339 4.37 17.51 -8.77
N GLY A 340 4.27 18.81 -8.49
CA GLY A 340 3.29 19.31 -7.52
C GLY A 340 3.39 20.81 -7.30
N THR A 341 2.45 21.33 -6.53
CA THR A 341 2.41 22.72 -6.08
C THR A 341 2.68 22.78 -4.57
N GLY A 342 3.27 23.87 -4.11
CA GLY A 342 3.64 24.01 -2.70
C GLY A 342 4.44 25.27 -2.42
N SER A 343 5.02 25.31 -1.22
CA SER A 343 5.85 26.41 -0.71
C SER A 343 7.31 25.95 -0.55
N PHE A 344 8.09 25.94 -1.63
CA PHE A 344 9.39 25.25 -1.67
C PHE A 344 10.58 26.08 -1.21
N THR A 345 10.69 27.35 -1.61
CA THR A 345 11.85 28.20 -1.26
C THR A 345 11.63 29.05 0.00
N GLY A 346 10.46 28.92 0.63
CA GLY A 346 10.05 29.69 1.79
C GLY A 346 8.57 29.46 2.13
N PRO A 347 8.13 29.80 3.35
CA PRO A 347 6.77 29.53 3.80
C PRO A 347 5.74 30.43 3.11
N ASN A 348 4.54 29.89 2.86
CA ASN A 348 3.40 30.58 2.24
C ASN A 348 3.68 31.17 0.84
N LEU A 349 4.65 30.61 0.12
CA LEU A 349 4.92 30.96 -1.27
C LEU A 349 4.11 30.07 -2.20
N HIS A 350 3.69 30.61 -3.35
CA HIS A 350 2.92 29.86 -4.34
C HIS A 350 3.85 29.41 -5.46
N GLN A 351 4.24 28.15 -5.42
CA GLN A 351 5.27 27.61 -6.29
C GLN A 351 4.89 26.27 -6.88
N VAL A 352 5.52 25.95 -8.00
CA VAL A 352 5.33 24.70 -8.73
C VAL A 352 6.68 24.03 -8.89
N LEU A 353 6.75 22.74 -8.55
CA LEU A 353 7.92 21.91 -8.81
C LEU A 353 7.77 21.25 -10.17
N VAL A 354 8.73 21.49 -11.05
CA VAL A 354 8.80 20.93 -12.41
C VAL A 354 10.04 20.06 -12.52
N GLU A 355 9.87 18.86 -13.09
CA GLU A 355 10.93 17.89 -13.31
C GLU A 355 11.36 17.87 -14.78
N GLY A 356 12.67 17.79 -14.99
CA GLY A 356 13.30 17.43 -16.26
C GLY A 356 14.18 16.17 -16.12
N PRO A 357 14.86 15.74 -17.20
CA PRO A 357 15.55 14.43 -17.24
C PRO A 357 16.60 14.18 -16.14
N ASN A 358 17.21 15.22 -15.60
CA ASN A 358 18.15 15.12 -14.47
C ASN A 358 18.25 16.46 -13.72
N PHE A 359 17.14 17.20 -13.63
CA PHE A 359 17.07 18.43 -12.86
C PHE A 359 15.65 18.69 -12.36
N LEU A 360 15.55 19.56 -11.35
CA LEU A 360 14.29 20.07 -10.80
C LEU A 360 14.29 21.58 -10.86
N GLU A 361 13.16 22.17 -11.25
CA GLU A 361 12.93 23.61 -11.29
C GLU A 361 11.81 23.96 -10.31
N VAL A 362 12.05 24.96 -9.46
CA VAL A 362 10.98 25.60 -8.68
C VAL A 362 10.58 26.87 -9.40
N VAL A 363 9.32 26.93 -9.78
CA VAL A 363 8.72 28.07 -10.47
C VAL A 363 7.87 28.86 -9.49
N SER A 364 8.13 30.16 -9.35
CA SER A 364 7.27 31.06 -8.57
C SER A 364 6.12 31.55 -9.44
N LEU A 365 4.90 31.33 -8.97
CA LEU A 365 3.68 31.83 -9.61
C LEU A 365 3.54 33.35 -9.43
N ASP A 366 4.00 33.86 -8.27
CA ASP A 366 3.95 35.27 -7.92
C ASP A 366 4.97 36.10 -8.71
N HIS A 367 6.20 35.59 -8.89
CA HIS A 367 7.25 36.25 -9.69
C HIS A 367 7.25 35.83 -11.17
N GLN A 368 6.37 34.91 -11.56
CA GLN A 368 6.26 34.34 -12.91
C GLN A 368 7.61 33.92 -13.54
N SER A 369 8.48 33.31 -12.74
CA SER A 369 9.83 32.94 -13.15
C SER A 369 10.33 31.71 -12.40
N VAL A 370 11.31 31.01 -13.00
CA VAL A 370 12.07 29.96 -12.32
C VAL A 370 12.93 30.63 -11.24
N VAL A 371 12.71 30.28 -9.98
CA VAL A 371 13.40 30.87 -8.82
C VAL A 371 14.49 29.97 -8.25
N SER A 372 14.50 28.69 -8.63
CA SER A 372 15.53 27.76 -8.19
C SER A 372 15.64 26.57 -9.14
N ILE A 373 16.86 26.09 -9.36
CA ILE A 373 17.14 24.90 -10.18
C ILE A 373 18.12 24.01 -9.42
N TYR A 374 17.84 22.71 -9.38
CA TYR A 374 18.73 21.69 -8.87
C TYR A 374 19.10 20.72 -9.98
N HIS A 375 20.39 20.43 -10.13
CA HIS A 375 20.88 19.44 -11.08
C HIS A 375 21.36 18.20 -10.34
N GLY A 376 20.85 17.03 -10.75
CA GLY A 376 21.44 15.76 -10.37
C GLY A 376 22.85 15.65 -10.95
N ASN A 377 23.70 14.82 -10.33
CA ASN A 377 25.06 14.59 -10.83
C ASN A 377 25.22 13.15 -11.32
N VAL A 378 26.32 12.88 -12.03
CA VAL A 378 26.55 11.55 -12.65
C VAL A 378 26.64 10.43 -11.61
N TRP A 379 27.03 10.75 -10.38
CA TRP A 379 27.13 9.79 -9.28
C TRP A 379 25.80 9.57 -8.55
N ASN A 380 24.91 10.54 -8.60
CA ASN A 380 23.58 10.53 -7.98
C ASN A 380 22.59 11.20 -8.95
N PRO A 381 22.20 10.52 -10.04
CA PRO A 381 21.17 11.03 -10.93
C PRO A 381 19.84 11.13 -10.18
N LEU A 382 19.02 12.11 -10.54
CA LEU A 382 17.67 12.22 -10.02
C LEU A 382 16.84 11.02 -10.48
N SER A 383 16.03 10.47 -9.59
CA SER A 383 14.99 9.51 -9.95
C SER A 383 13.74 10.27 -10.43
N ASN A 384 12.91 9.61 -11.24
CA ASN A 384 11.59 10.11 -11.58
C ASN A 384 10.55 9.90 -10.46
N ASP A 385 11.03 9.44 -9.30
CA ASP A 385 10.23 9.07 -8.14
C ASP A 385 10.47 10.09 -7.03
N ILE A 386 9.59 11.08 -7.04
CA ILE A 386 9.72 12.29 -6.25
C ILE A 386 8.42 12.50 -5.49
N VAL A 387 8.55 12.65 -4.18
CA VAL A 387 7.47 13.03 -3.29
C VAL A 387 7.74 14.44 -2.79
N THR A 388 6.69 15.24 -2.60
CA THR A 388 6.79 16.58 -2.03
C THR A 388 5.91 16.68 -0.79
N GLY A 389 6.28 17.59 0.11
CA GLY A 389 5.44 17.93 1.26
C GLY A 389 6.22 18.51 2.43
N PRO A 390 5.55 18.77 3.55
CA PRO A 390 6.16 19.44 4.68
C PRO A 390 7.15 18.51 5.40
N ILE A 391 8.29 19.04 5.84
CA ILE A 391 9.22 18.32 6.73
C ILE A 391 9.09 18.73 8.20
N ASN A 392 8.52 19.91 8.43
CA ASN A 392 8.30 20.51 9.72
C ASN A 392 7.11 21.48 9.64
N SER A 393 6.78 22.10 10.78
CA SER A 393 5.64 23.01 10.89
C SER A 393 5.95 24.46 10.43
N SER A 394 7.07 24.68 9.73
CA SER A 394 7.43 26.03 9.24
C SER A 394 6.56 26.49 8.07
N GLY A 395 5.87 25.57 7.39
CA GLY A 395 5.11 25.85 6.17
C GLY A 395 5.96 25.84 4.89
N GLN A 396 7.23 25.45 4.98
CA GLN A 396 8.07 25.17 3.81
C GLN A 396 8.04 23.67 3.47
N ASP A 397 7.76 23.37 2.21
CA ASP A 397 7.81 22.03 1.64
C ASP A 397 9.24 21.67 1.22
N VAL A 398 9.55 20.37 1.30
CA VAL A 398 10.80 19.79 0.80
C VAL A 398 10.52 18.81 -0.32
N VAL A 399 11.58 18.42 -1.00
CA VAL A 399 11.56 17.43 -2.07
C VAL A 399 12.22 16.16 -1.56
N PHE A 400 11.46 15.08 -1.51
CA PHE A 400 11.93 13.73 -1.21
C PHE A 400 12.26 13.05 -2.53
N VAL A 401 13.52 12.67 -2.72
CA VAL A 401 14.01 12.06 -3.96
C VAL A 401 14.40 10.62 -3.68
N ASP A 402 13.67 9.68 -4.27
CA ASP A 402 13.92 8.23 -4.16
C ASP A 402 15.03 7.78 -5.12
N SER A 403 16.20 8.35 -4.92
CA SER A 403 17.46 7.88 -5.51
C SER A 403 18.07 6.76 -4.66
N SER A 404 19.21 6.21 -5.09
CA SER A 404 19.94 5.19 -4.34
C SER A 404 21.30 5.76 -3.93
N PRO A 405 21.45 6.30 -2.70
CA PRO A 405 20.49 6.34 -1.58
C PRO A 405 19.48 7.51 -1.66
N ALA A 406 18.31 7.34 -1.03
CA ALA A 406 17.25 8.36 -1.03
C ALA A 406 17.65 9.63 -0.28
N GLN A 407 17.16 10.78 -0.72
CA GLN A 407 17.58 12.10 -0.22
C GLN A 407 16.40 13.01 0.08
N ILE A 408 16.59 13.92 1.04
CA ILE A 408 15.66 15.03 1.27
C ILE A 408 16.38 16.32 0.91
N LEU A 409 15.83 17.04 -0.05
CA LEU A 409 16.36 18.31 -0.52
C LEU A 409 15.42 19.45 -0.12
N GLN A 410 15.99 20.52 0.40
CA GLN A 410 15.28 21.77 0.68
C GLN A 410 15.66 22.81 -0.37
N PRO A 411 14.71 23.19 -1.25
CA PRO A 411 14.94 24.26 -2.20
C PRO A 411 15.24 25.58 -1.49
N THR A 412 16.13 26.37 -2.06
CA THR A 412 16.42 27.74 -1.60
C THR A 412 16.19 28.70 -2.74
N THR A 413 16.10 30.01 -2.45
CA THR A 413 16.04 31.06 -3.48
C THR A 413 17.35 31.20 -4.27
N THR A 414 18.39 30.45 -3.91
CA THR A 414 19.65 30.34 -4.65
C THR A 414 19.71 28.99 -5.37
N SER A 415 20.60 28.85 -6.35
CA SER A 415 20.84 27.56 -7.04
C SER A 415 21.45 26.47 -6.14
N ASN A 416 21.73 26.76 -4.87
CA ASN A 416 22.27 25.80 -3.92
C ASN A 416 21.13 25.24 -3.05
N TRP A 417 20.56 24.11 -3.48
CA TRP A 417 19.60 23.38 -2.65
C TRP A 417 20.33 22.75 -1.46
N LYS A 418 19.69 22.79 -0.29
CA LYS A 418 20.27 22.23 0.93
C LYS A 418 19.89 20.76 1.03
N LEU A 419 20.89 19.88 1.05
CA LEU A 419 20.71 18.48 1.40
C LEU A 419 20.43 18.36 2.90
N LEU A 420 19.21 17.97 3.27
CA LEU A 420 18.79 17.83 4.66
C LEU A 420 19.07 16.44 5.23
N TYR A 421 18.98 15.42 4.38
CA TYR A 421 19.13 14.03 4.78
C TYR A 421 19.55 13.18 3.58
N THR A 422 20.39 12.19 3.86
CA THR A 422 20.73 11.11 2.94
C THR A 422 20.50 9.79 3.67
N ALA A 423 19.75 8.89 3.06
CA ALA A 423 19.48 7.59 3.64
C ALA A 423 20.79 6.82 3.86
N PRO A 424 20.97 6.19 5.03
CA PRO A 424 22.17 5.39 5.30
C PRO A 424 22.19 4.09 4.50
N ASN A 425 21.08 3.74 3.84
CA ASN A 425 20.93 2.54 3.02
C ASN A 425 20.36 2.91 1.63
N PRO A 426 20.70 2.14 0.59
CA PRO A 426 20.25 2.41 -0.78
C PRO A 426 18.79 2.02 -1.04
N SER A 427 18.10 1.41 -0.07
CA SER A 427 16.79 0.80 -0.27
C SER A 427 15.64 1.57 0.34
N LEU A 428 15.87 2.56 1.20
CA LEU A 428 14.80 3.39 1.76
C LEU A 428 14.10 4.14 0.64
N ARG A 429 12.77 4.21 0.71
CA ARG A 429 11.92 4.99 -0.19
C ARG A 429 10.96 5.87 0.58
N PHE A 430 10.70 7.06 0.07
CA PHE A 430 9.73 8.01 0.59
C PHE A 430 8.41 7.83 -0.15
N GLU A 431 7.35 7.57 0.60
CA GLU A 431 6.05 7.26 0.04
C GLU A 431 5.09 8.46 0.15
N ALA A 432 5.12 9.18 1.27
CA ALA A 432 4.30 10.38 1.48
C ALA A 432 4.86 11.26 2.60
N SER A 433 4.47 12.54 2.64
CA SER A 433 4.55 13.36 3.85
C SER A 433 3.17 13.84 4.27
N ILE A 434 2.81 13.61 5.53
CA ILE A 434 1.45 13.83 6.04
C ILE A 434 1.50 14.74 7.27
N GLN A 435 0.86 15.90 7.17
CA GLN A 435 0.60 16.76 8.31
C GLN A 435 -0.79 16.48 8.87
N TYR A 436 -0.87 15.79 10.02
CA TYR A 436 -2.15 15.60 10.70
C TYR A 436 -2.58 16.90 11.41
N PRO A 437 -3.86 17.31 11.31
CA PRO A 437 -4.36 18.46 12.06
C PRO A 437 -4.15 18.29 13.57
N GLY A 438 -3.60 19.31 14.23
CA GLY A 438 -3.31 19.29 15.67
C GLY A 438 -2.05 18.52 16.08
N HIS A 439 -1.31 17.92 15.14
CA HIS A 439 -0.01 17.32 15.41
C HIS A 439 1.12 18.33 15.18
N GLY A 440 2.08 18.38 16.10
CA GLY A 440 3.14 19.39 16.08
C GLY A 440 4.24 19.20 15.03
N ALA A 441 4.29 18.05 14.34
CA ALA A 441 5.23 17.79 13.26
C ALA A 441 4.61 16.85 12.20
N PRO A 442 4.98 16.99 10.91
CA PRO A 442 4.61 16.04 9.87
C PRO A 442 5.15 14.63 10.14
N GLU A 443 4.40 13.62 9.68
CA GLU A 443 4.87 12.24 9.56
C GLU A 443 5.35 11.99 8.12
N ILE A 444 6.60 11.57 7.98
CA ILE A 444 7.19 11.13 6.71
C ILE A 444 6.98 9.63 6.64
N ILE A 445 6.16 9.18 5.69
CA ILE A 445 5.88 7.78 5.43
C ILE A 445 6.93 7.23 4.48
N THR A 446 7.49 6.09 4.83
CA THR A 446 8.61 5.47 4.13
C THR A 446 8.43 3.97 4.03
N ASP A 447 9.10 3.41 3.05
CA ASP A 447 9.32 1.99 2.89
C ASP A 447 10.79 1.68 3.24
N ASP A 448 11.02 1.24 4.48
CA ASP A 448 12.35 1.24 5.11
C ASP A 448 12.86 -0.18 5.38
N PRO A 449 14.11 -0.54 4.99
CA PRO A 449 14.62 -1.89 5.17
C PRO A 449 14.84 -2.33 6.63
N SER A 450 15.03 -3.63 6.80
CA SER A 450 15.52 -4.23 8.06
C SER A 450 16.90 -3.68 8.43
N TYR A 451 17.16 -3.53 9.73
CA TYR A 451 18.42 -2.98 10.24
C TYR A 451 19.60 -3.95 10.10
N MET A 452 19.35 -5.26 10.05
CA MET A 452 20.40 -6.29 10.08
C MET A 452 20.41 -7.24 8.88
N ARG A 453 19.40 -7.20 8.00
CA ARG A 453 19.37 -8.08 6.84
C ARG A 453 19.93 -7.36 5.61
N ASP A 454 20.81 -8.02 4.90
CA ASP A 454 21.32 -7.58 3.59
C ASP A 454 20.25 -7.69 2.48
N THR A 455 19.07 -8.21 2.81
CA THR A 455 17.94 -8.33 1.88
C THR A 455 17.14 -7.02 1.89
N PRO A 456 16.80 -6.43 0.72
CA PRO A 456 16.10 -5.14 0.62
C PRO A 456 14.60 -5.24 0.95
N THR A 457 14.23 -6.07 1.94
CA THR A 457 12.85 -6.18 2.42
C THR A 457 12.48 -4.89 3.13
N ARG A 458 11.55 -4.14 2.54
CA ARG A 458 11.04 -2.85 3.06
C ARG A 458 9.80 -3.07 3.90
N TYR A 459 9.69 -2.28 4.97
CA TYR A 459 8.54 -2.27 5.88
C TYR A 459 7.92 -0.89 5.92
N PHE A 460 6.59 -0.86 5.94
CA PHE A 460 5.82 0.36 6.04
C PHE A 460 6.11 1.07 7.38
N THR A 461 6.78 2.22 7.31
CA THR A 461 7.40 2.90 8.46
C THR A 461 7.09 4.39 8.42
N SER A 462 7.06 5.05 9.58
CA SER A 462 6.94 6.51 9.68
C SER A 462 8.09 7.10 10.46
N TYR A 463 8.50 8.29 10.04
CA TYR A 463 9.57 9.08 10.61
C TYR A 463 9.12 10.50 10.91
N THR A 464 9.73 11.10 11.92
CA THR A 464 9.73 12.56 12.10
C THR A 464 11.15 13.06 11.93
N TYR A 465 11.33 14.08 11.12
CA TYR A 465 12.61 14.72 10.93
C TYR A 465 12.98 15.58 12.16
N ARG A 466 14.18 15.36 12.72
CA ARG A 466 14.74 16.12 13.84
C ARG A 466 16.23 16.32 13.62
N ASN A 467 16.66 17.57 13.49
CA ASN A 467 18.08 17.97 13.46
C ASN A 467 18.95 17.16 12.47
N GLY A 468 18.51 16.98 11.23
CA GLY A 468 19.25 16.23 10.21
C GLY A 468 19.08 14.71 10.27
N GLN A 469 18.24 14.21 11.17
CA GLN A 469 17.99 12.78 11.34
C GLN A 469 16.51 12.44 11.22
N LEU A 470 16.22 11.25 10.72
CA LEU A 470 14.89 10.67 10.75
C LEU A 470 14.73 9.84 12.02
N VAL A 471 13.82 10.24 12.92
CA VAL A 471 13.50 9.51 14.14
C VAL A 471 12.23 8.70 13.91
N ARG A 472 12.34 7.37 14.03
CA ARG A 472 11.24 6.45 13.75
C ARG A 472 10.10 6.62 14.74
N ASN A 473 8.90 6.88 14.22
CA ASN A 473 7.67 6.95 15.02
C ASN A 473 7.10 5.56 15.25
N TRP A 474 7.00 4.78 14.18
CA TRP A 474 6.44 3.44 14.18
C TRP A 474 6.89 2.66 12.94
N ARG A 475 6.79 1.33 13.01
CA ARG A 475 7.04 0.40 11.90
C ARG A 475 5.98 -0.68 11.93
N VAL A 476 5.30 -0.89 10.81
CA VAL A 476 4.40 -2.02 10.59
C VAL A 476 5.18 -3.08 9.82
N TYR A 477 5.24 -4.30 10.36
CA TYR A 477 5.99 -5.42 9.77
C TYR A 477 5.19 -6.12 8.67
N GLU A 478 4.66 -5.32 7.75
CA GLU A 478 4.09 -5.77 6.50
C GLU A 478 4.89 -5.18 5.36
N THR A 479 5.20 -6.02 4.38
CA THR A 479 6.09 -5.70 3.27
C THR A 479 5.29 -5.37 2.03
N ASN A 480 5.95 -4.79 1.02
CA ASN A 480 5.36 -4.60 -0.31
C ASN A 480 4.17 -3.62 -0.31
N ILE A 481 4.15 -2.66 0.61
CA ILE A 481 3.16 -1.58 0.62
C ILE A 481 3.63 -0.52 -0.36
N VAL A 482 2.80 -0.17 -1.34
CA VAL A 482 3.14 0.77 -2.42
C VAL A 482 1.93 1.63 -2.78
N ASN A 483 2.14 2.65 -3.60
CA ASN A 483 1.09 3.59 -4.03
C ASN A 483 0.37 4.19 -2.81
N VAL A 484 1.15 4.73 -1.88
CA VAL A 484 0.64 5.25 -0.61
C VAL A 484 0.21 6.70 -0.83
N HIS A 485 -1.09 6.97 -0.69
CA HIS A 485 -1.62 8.31 -0.85
C HIS A 485 -2.35 8.76 0.43
N PRO A 486 -2.06 9.97 0.94
CA PRO A 486 -2.92 10.61 1.92
C PRO A 486 -4.22 11.05 1.24
N VAL A 487 -5.36 10.64 1.80
CA VAL A 487 -6.69 10.90 1.23
C VAL A 487 -7.64 11.40 2.30
N GLN A 488 -8.34 12.48 1.99
CA GLN A 488 -9.39 13.05 2.82
C GLN A 488 -10.76 12.86 2.13
N PHE A 489 -11.40 11.71 2.37
CA PHE A 489 -12.67 11.35 1.71
C PHE A 489 -13.81 12.35 1.95
N GLN A 490 -13.70 13.18 2.99
CA GLN A 490 -14.61 14.26 3.31
C GLN A 490 -13.82 15.53 3.62
N LYS A 491 -14.22 16.70 3.10
CA LYS A 491 -13.49 17.99 3.27
C LYS A 491 -13.13 18.37 4.72
N SER A 492 -13.92 17.95 5.70
CA SER A 492 -13.68 18.18 7.14
C SER A 492 -13.34 16.89 7.90
N GLY A 493 -13.19 15.77 7.20
CA GLY A 493 -12.85 14.48 7.78
C GLY A 493 -11.36 14.38 8.12
N PRO A 494 -10.95 13.34 8.85
CA PRO A 494 -9.54 13.05 9.07
C PRO A 494 -8.87 12.60 7.76
N THR A 495 -7.59 12.90 7.60
CA THR A 495 -6.75 12.29 6.56
C THR A 495 -6.55 10.81 6.88
N GLU A 496 -6.90 9.95 5.93
CA GLU A 496 -6.65 8.51 5.94
C GLU A 496 -5.54 8.19 4.93
N ILE A 497 -4.90 7.03 5.06
CA ILE A 497 -3.91 6.55 4.10
C ILE A 497 -4.56 5.49 3.23
N VAL A 498 -4.49 5.65 1.92
CA VAL A 498 -4.87 4.61 0.96
C VAL A 498 -3.60 4.02 0.39
N ALA A 499 -3.48 2.69 0.41
CA ALA A 499 -2.29 2.00 -0.06
C ALA A 499 -2.65 0.68 -0.75
N ALA A 500 -1.76 0.22 -1.62
CA ALA A 500 -1.84 -1.07 -2.28
C ALA A 500 -0.78 -2.04 -1.72
N ILE A 501 -1.07 -3.34 -1.76
CA ILE A 501 -0.06 -4.38 -1.47
C ILE A 501 0.36 -5.03 -2.79
N TYR A 502 1.63 -4.85 -3.16
CA TYR A 502 2.21 -5.40 -4.37
C TYR A 502 2.10 -6.94 -4.39
N GLY A 503 1.69 -7.47 -5.54
CA GLY A 503 1.50 -8.88 -5.85
C GLY A 503 0.14 -9.44 -5.46
N THR A 504 -0.72 -8.68 -4.79
CA THR A 504 -1.93 -9.23 -4.16
C THR A 504 -3.26 -8.66 -4.67
N GLY A 505 -3.22 -7.51 -5.34
CA GLY A 505 -4.44 -6.79 -5.73
C GLY A 505 -5.19 -6.15 -4.55
N HIS A 506 -4.62 -6.12 -3.34
CA HIS A 506 -5.27 -5.50 -2.18
C HIS A 506 -5.16 -3.99 -2.19
N ILE A 507 -6.28 -3.34 -1.85
CA ILE A 507 -6.33 -1.94 -1.43
C ILE A 507 -6.69 -1.90 0.04
N LEU A 508 -5.97 -1.07 0.81
CA LEU A 508 -6.24 -0.78 2.20
C LEU A 508 -6.56 0.70 2.38
N VAL A 509 -7.51 0.99 3.25
CA VAL A 509 -7.69 2.33 3.82
C VAL A 509 -7.41 2.27 5.31
N LEU A 510 -6.44 3.08 5.73
CA LEU A 510 -5.83 3.06 7.05
C LEU A 510 -6.10 4.39 7.75
N LYS A 511 -6.86 4.33 8.84
CA LYS A 511 -7.08 5.47 9.73
C LYS A 511 -6.17 5.40 10.93
N ARG A 512 -5.33 6.41 11.13
CA ARG A 512 -4.39 6.48 12.25
C ARG A 512 -5.12 6.44 13.60
N HIS A 513 -4.57 5.69 14.57
CA HIS A 513 -4.99 5.76 15.97
C HIS A 513 -3.80 5.74 16.94
N TRP A 514 -4.06 6.11 18.20
CA TRP A 514 -3.05 6.26 19.25
C TRP A 514 -3.17 5.23 20.37
N LEU A 515 -3.98 4.19 20.18
CA LEU A 515 -4.11 3.12 21.17
C LEU A 515 -2.77 2.37 21.29
N PRO A 516 -2.21 2.20 22.52
CA PRO A 516 -0.94 1.54 22.73
C PRO A 516 -1.11 0.00 22.72
N LEU A 517 -1.62 -0.55 21.61
CA LEU A 517 -1.98 -1.97 21.53
C LEU A 517 -0.77 -2.90 21.71
N LEU A 518 0.37 -2.57 21.11
CA LEU A 518 1.60 -3.33 21.28
C LEU A 518 2.09 -3.31 22.75
N PRO A 519 2.30 -2.14 23.40
CA PRO A 519 2.63 -2.10 24.82
C PRO A 519 1.62 -2.84 25.70
N ALA A 520 0.32 -2.70 25.42
CA ALA A 520 -0.72 -3.41 26.17
C ALA A 520 -0.58 -4.94 26.04
N SER A 521 -0.34 -5.46 24.83
CA SER A 521 -0.10 -6.88 24.60
C SER A 521 1.14 -7.41 25.33
N VAL A 522 2.23 -6.62 25.37
CA VAL A 522 3.44 -6.96 26.14
C VAL A 522 3.14 -7.04 27.64
N VAL A 523 2.40 -6.07 28.19
CA VAL A 523 2.00 -6.07 29.61
C VAL A 523 1.11 -7.28 29.93
N ILE A 524 0.13 -7.58 29.08
CA ILE A 524 -0.75 -8.74 29.25
C ILE A 524 0.07 -10.04 29.22
N LEU A 525 1.03 -10.18 28.30
CA LEU A 525 1.92 -11.34 28.24
C LEU A 525 2.72 -11.48 29.55
N GLY A 526 3.28 -10.37 30.04
CA GLY A 526 3.99 -10.32 31.32
C GLY A 526 3.12 -10.77 32.50
N LEU A 527 1.87 -10.29 32.57
CA LEU A 527 0.91 -10.69 33.60
C LEU A 527 0.54 -12.18 33.51
N VAL A 528 0.39 -12.74 32.31
CA VAL A 528 0.14 -14.18 32.12
C VAL A 528 1.31 -15.00 32.64
N VAL A 529 2.55 -14.60 32.31
CA VAL A 529 3.77 -15.26 32.78
C VAL A 529 3.88 -15.18 34.31
N LEU A 530 3.72 -14.00 34.89
CA LEU A 530 3.78 -13.79 36.34
C LEU A 530 2.68 -14.60 37.06
N GLY A 531 1.44 -14.57 36.55
CA GLY A 531 0.34 -15.36 37.07
C GLY A 531 0.63 -16.86 37.05
N GLY A 532 1.25 -17.36 35.97
CA GLY A 532 1.74 -18.74 35.87
C GLY A 532 2.72 -19.10 36.98
N TYR A 533 3.73 -18.25 37.22
CA TYR A 533 4.71 -18.45 38.29
C TYR A 533 4.07 -18.46 39.68
N VAL A 534 3.17 -17.51 39.98
CA VAL A 534 2.46 -17.46 41.27
C VAL A 534 1.62 -18.73 41.49
N MET A 535 0.94 -19.21 40.46
CA MET A 535 0.19 -20.48 40.54
C MET A 535 1.11 -21.70 40.76
N ARG A 536 2.30 -21.70 40.14
CA ARG A 536 3.29 -22.76 40.33
C ARG A 536 3.83 -22.80 41.76
N ILE A 537 4.13 -21.65 42.36
CA ILE A 537 4.67 -21.56 43.73
C ILE A 537 3.60 -21.90 44.78
N SER A 538 2.39 -21.36 44.64
CA SER A 538 1.28 -21.64 45.57
C SER A 538 0.82 -23.10 45.54
N GLY A 539 0.88 -23.75 44.37
CA GLY A 539 0.60 -25.17 44.22
C GLY A 539 1.58 -26.07 44.97
N LYS A 540 2.87 -25.70 45.04
CA LYS A 540 3.87 -26.44 45.84
C LYS A 540 3.60 -26.33 47.34
N ARG A 541 3.23 -25.14 47.84
CA ARG A 541 2.94 -24.93 49.27
C ARG A 541 1.72 -25.72 49.77
N ARG A 542 0.76 -26.05 48.91
CA ARG A 542 -0.41 -26.87 49.25
C ARG A 542 -0.16 -28.38 49.17
N GLY A 543 0.95 -28.82 48.58
CA GLY A 543 1.34 -30.25 48.51
C GLY A 543 2.32 -30.68 49.61
N VAL A 544 2.62 -29.80 50.58
CA VAL A 544 3.48 -30.07 51.75
C VAL A 544 2.65 -29.96 53.03
N ARG A 545 1.40 -30.44 53.01
CA ARG A 545 0.57 -30.65 54.20
C ARG A 545 -0.01 -32.04 54.16
#